data_AF-A0AAT9HIW2-F1
#
_entry.id   AF-A0AAT9HIW2-F1
#
_cell.length_a   1.000
_cell.length_b   1.000
_cell.length_c   1.000
_cell.angle_alpha   90.00
_cell.angle_beta   90.00
_cell.angle_gamma   90.00
#
_symmetry.space_group_name_H-M   'P 1'
#
loop_
_entity.id
_entity.type
_entity.pdbx_description
1 polymer ?
#
loop_
_entity_poly.entity_id
_entity_poly.type
_entity_poly.pdbx_seq_one_letter_code
_entity_poly.pdbx_strand_id
1 'polypeptide(L)'
;MRGEWSPKDTTLLQALGHAVIQDRELARALREALVDPEITALEEILRRGVDRGEVAAENAALEYIPAQLFGVLRVRPILDGRNADPDYLIRFVEAAVLPALGLE
;
A
#
# COMPACT_ATOMS: atom_id res chain seq x y z
N MET A 1 -0.46 13.29 -12.26
CA MET A 1 0.59 13.61 -11.27
C MET A 1 1.30 12.32 -10.93
N ARG A 2 2.62 12.25 -11.09
CA ARG A 2 3.43 11.08 -10.70
C ARG A 2 3.55 11.11 -9.18
N GLY A 3 2.96 10.13 -8.50
CA GLY A 3 3.18 9.92 -7.07
C GLY A 3 4.57 9.33 -6.86
N GLU A 4 5.60 10.17 -6.89
CA GLU A 4 6.93 9.78 -6.44
C GLU A 4 6.88 9.64 -4.91
N TRP A 5 6.76 8.40 -4.43
CA TRP A 5 6.95 8.07 -3.02
C TRP A 5 8.36 8.53 -2.59
N SER A 6 8.41 9.55 -1.74
CA SER A 6 9.64 10.19 -1.32
C SER A 6 10.23 9.43 -0.13
N PRO A 7 11.57 9.42 0.07
CA PRO A 7 12.21 8.98 1.32
C PRO A 7 11.63 9.65 2.58
N LYS A 8 10.99 10.81 2.42
CA LYS A 8 10.23 11.51 3.47
C LYS A 8 9.03 10.69 3.95
N ASP A 9 8.33 10.00 3.05
CA ASP A 9 7.15 9.19 3.38
C ASP A 9 7.56 7.96 4.20
N THR A 10 8.72 7.36 3.90
CA THR A 10 9.28 6.26 4.70
C THR A 10 9.69 6.72 6.10
N THR A 11 10.29 7.91 6.22
CA THR A 11 10.67 8.49 7.52
C THR A 11 9.43 8.83 8.35
N LEU A 12 8.38 9.35 7.72
CA LEU A 12 7.10 9.65 8.35
C LEU A 12 6.41 8.37 8.87
N LEU A 13 6.40 7.30 8.07
CA LEU A 13 5.88 5.99 8.45
C LEU A 13 6.67 5.33 9.59
N GLN A 14 7.98 5.57 9.68
CA GLN A 14 8.82 5.11 10.80
C GLN A 14 8.58 5.93 12.07
N ALA A 15 8.46 7.26 11.97
CA ALA A 15 8.15 8.15 13.09
C ALA A 15 6.76 7.84 13.68
N LEU A 16 5.78 7.58 12.82
CA LEU A 16 4.50 6.96 13.15
C LEU A 16 4.65 5.70 13.99
N GLY A 17 5.47 4.75 13.52
CA GLY A 17 5.72 3.48 14.21
C GLY A 17 6.29 3.65 15.63
N HIS A 18 7.11 4.69 15.85
CA HIS A 18 7.68 5.00 17.16
C HIS A 18 6.68 5.72 18.09
N ALA A 19 5.87 6.63 17.55
CA ALA A 19 4.84 7.36 18.31
C ALA A 19 3.65 6.48 18.73
N VAL A 20 3.31 5.47 17.91
CA VAL A 20 2.22 4.52 18.15
C VAL A 20 2.40 3.69 19.43
N ILE A 21 3.63 3.55 19.93
CA ILE A 21 3.93 2.70 21.10
C ILE A 21 3.56 3.37 22.43
N GLN A 22 3.40 4.70 22.48
CA GLN A 22 3.17 5.42 23.75
C GLN A 22 1.81 6.11 23.88
N ASP A 23 1.12 6.40 22.76
CA ASP A 23 -0.16 7.11 22.78
C ASP A 23 -1.10 6.56 21.70
N ARG A 24 -2.22 5.95 22.14
CA ARG A 24 -3.21 5.34 21.26
C ARG A 24 -4.04 6.37 20.48
N GLU A 25 -4.23 7.56 21.02
CA GLU A 25 -4.92 8.63 20.30
C GLU A 25 -4.03 9.21 19.21
N LEU A 26 -2.76 9.45 19.50
CA LEU A 26 -1.78 9.86 18.49
C LEU A 26 -1.60 8.79 17.41
N ALA A 27 -1.51 7.51 17.78
CA ALA A 27 -1.47 6.39 16.85
C ALA A 27 -2.66 6.41 15.87
N ARG A 28 -3.86 6.60 16.43
CA ARG A 28 -5.10 6.67 15.66
C ARG A 28 -5.12 7.89 14.74
N ALA A 29 -4.79 9.07 15.25
CA ALA A 29 -4.78 10.31 14.48
C ALA A 29 -3.77 10.23 13.32
N LEU A 30 -2.58 9.68 13.57
CA LEU A 30 -1.59 9.51 12.52
C LEU A 30 -2.01 8.46 11.49
N ARG A 31 -2.66 7.36 11.89
CA ARG A 31 -3.25 6.39 10.95
C ARG A 31 -4.33 7.04 10.08
N GLU A 32 -5.26 7.76 10.70
CA GLU A 32 -6.34 8.46 10.00
C GLU A 32 -5.80 9.53 9.05
N ALA A 33 -4.71 10.22 9.42
CA ALA A 33 -4.12 11.27 8.59
C ALA A 33 -3.23 10.75 7.46
N LEU A 34 -2.57 9.59 7.62
CA LEU A 34 -1.48 9.17 6.74
C LEU A 34 -1.66 7.79 6.09
N VAL A 35 -2.49 6.91 6.66
CA VAL A 35 -2.73 5.56 6.13
C VAL A 35 -4.08 5.49 5.45
N ASP A 36 -5.13 5.94 6.12
CA ASP A 36 -6.50 5.86 5.58
C ASP A 36 -6.65 6.55 4.21
N PRO A 37 -6.05 7.73 3.94
CA PRO A 37 -6.14 8.37 2.62
C PRO A 37 -5.52 7.55 1.50
N GLU A 38 -4.40 6.87 1.78
CA GLU A 38 -3.70 6.03 0.81
C GLU A 38 -4.47 4.73 0.53
N ILE A 39 -5.08 4.15 1.55
CA ILE A 39 -5.98 3.00 1.39
C ILE A 39 -7.18 3.39 0.52
N THR A 40 -7.84 4.51 0.82
CA THR A 40 -8.96 5.01 0.01
C THR A 40 -8.53 5.29 -1.44
N ALA A 41 -7.33 5.85 -1.66
CA ALA A 41 -6.81 6.07 -3.01
C ALA A 41 -6.60 4.76 -3.78
N LEU A 42 -6.10 3.71 -3.11
CA LEU A 42 -5.94 2.38 -3.70
C LEU A 42 -7.28 1.72 -3.99
N GLU A 43 -8.22 1.76 -3.06
CA GLU A 43 -9.60 1.27 -3.25
C GLU A 43 -10.26 1.94 -4.45
N GLU A 44 -10.06 3.25 -4.63
CA GLU A 44 -10.58 4.00 -5.77
C GLU A 44 -9.91 3.61 -7.10
N ILE A 45 -8.61 3.27 -7.10
CA ILE A 45 -7.93 2.71 -8.28
C ILE A 45 -8.55 1.37 -8.66
N LEU A 46 -8.72 0.48 -7.69
CA LEU A 46 -9.28 -0.86 -7.89
C LEU A 46 -10.74 -0.79 -8.36
N ARG A 47 -11.56 0.04 -7.71
CA ARG A 47 -12.95 0.30 -8.09
C ARG A 47 -13.07 0.76 -9.54
N ARG A 48 -12.20 1.69 -9.97
CA ARG A 48 -12.20 2.13 -11.37
C ARG A 48 -11.78 1.01 -12.35
N GLY A 49 -10.93 0.08 -11.94
CA GLY A 49 -10.61 -1.12 -12.73
C GLY A 49 -11.83 -2.03 -12.90
N VAL A 50 -12.59 -2.23 -11.83
CA VAL A 50 -13.88 -2.95 -11.86
C VAL A 50 -14.90 -2.24 -12.74
N ASP A 51 -15.08 -0.93 -12.57
CA ASP A 51 -16.03 -0.13 -13.37
C ASP A 51 -15.71 -0.18 -14.87
N ARG A 52 -14.42 -0.29 -15.24
CA ARG A 52 -13.96 -0.44 -16.63
C ARG A 52 -14.11 -1.87 -17.16
N GLY A 53 -14.45 -2.84 -16.31
CA GLY A 53 -14.51 -4.26 -16.66
C GLY A 53 -13.13 -4.92 -16.80
N GLU A 54 -12.07 -4.29 -16.30
CA GLU A 54 -10.72 -4.87 -16.30
C GLU A 54 -10.58 -5.97 -15.24
N VAL A 55 -11.28 -5.83 -14.11
CA VAL A 55 -11.27 -6.77 -12.99
C VAL A 55 -12.69 -7.19 -12.66
N ALA A 56 -12.92 -8.49 -12.40
CA ALA A 56 -14.21 -8.99 -11.95
C ALA A 56 -14.56 -8.43 -10.55
N ALA A 57 -15.80 -7.95 -10.36
CA ALA A 57 -16.23 -7.31 -9.11
C ALA A 57 -16.22 -8.29 -7.91
N GLU A 58 -16.37 -9.58 -8.19
CA GLU A 58 -16.34 -10.71 -7.27
C GLU A 58 -14.93 -11.27 -7.04
N ASN A 59 -13.89 -10.66 -7.63
CA ASN A 59 -12.52 -11.12 -7.42
C ASN A 59 -12.12 -10.93 -5.95
N ALA A 60 -11.94 -12.05 -5.24
CA ALA A 60 -11.59 -12.08 -3.83
C ALA A 60 -10.28 -11.33 -3.50
N ALA A 61 -9.36 -11.17 -4.46
CA ALA A 61 -8.11 -10.46 -4.24
C ALA A 61 -8.32 -8.98 -3.93
N LEU A 62 -9.40 -8.35 -4.41
CA LEU A 62 -9.69 -6.92 -4.25
C LEU A 62 -9.61 -6.46 -2.79
N GLU A 63 -10.10 -7.28 -1.86
CA GLU A 63 -10.07 -7.00 -0.41
C GLU A 63 -8.65 -6.92 0.16
N TYR A 64 -7.72 -7.70 -0.38
CA TYR A 64 -6.40 -7.89 0.21
C TYR A 64 -5.31 -6.98 -0.40
N ILE A 65 -5.53 -6.42 -1.59
CA ILE A 65 -4.50 -5.66 -2.31
C ILE A 65 -3.98 -4.46 -1.50
N PRO A 66 -4.81 -3.60 -0.87
CA PRO A 66 -4.29 -2.48 -0.11
C PRO A 66 -3.37 -2.92 1.04
N ALA A 67 -3.78 -3.93 1.81
CA ALA A 67 -2.99 -4.50 2.89
C ALA A 67 -1.68 -5.14 2.38
N GLN A 68 -1.71 -5.76 1.21
CA GLN A 68 -0.55 -6.41 0.61
C GLN A 68 0.51 -5.38 0.16
N LEU A 69 0.10 -4.28 -0.47
CA LEU A 69 0.98 -3.18 -0.88
C LEU A 69 1.60 -2.45 0.32
N PHE A 70 0.80 -2.18 1.35
CA PHE A 70 1.33 -1.61 2.59
C PHE A 70 2.24 -2.60 3.34
N GLY A 71 1.88 -3.88 3.33
CA GLY A 71 2.64 -4.95 3.95
C GLY A 71 4.04 -5.06 3.36
N VAL A 72 4.19 -5.06 2.03
CA VAL A 72 5.50 -5.20 1.39
C VAL A 72 6.43 -4.01 1.70
N LEU A 73 5.88 -2.80 1.80
CA LEU A 73 6.63 -1.60 2.19
C LEU A 73 7.20 -1.70 3.62
N ARG A 74 6.49 -2.38 4.52
CA ARG A 74 6.84 -2.51 5.94
C ARG A 74 7.71 -3.73 6.23
N VAL A 75 7.43 -4.85 5.57
CA VAL A 75 8.05 -6.14 5.84
C VAL A 75 9.38 -6.28 5.09
N ARG A 76 9.52 -5.72 3.88
CA ARG A 76 10.76 -5.87 3.11
C ARG A 76 12.01 -5.32 3.81
N PRO A 77 12.00 -4.15 4.48
CA PRO A 77 13.16 -3.69 5.25
C PRO A 77 13.60 -4.69 6.32
N ILE A 78 12.64 -5.43 6.89
CA ILE A 78 12.90 -6.45 7.92
C ILE A 78 13.51 -7.71 7.29
N LEU A 79 12.99 -8.15 6.14
CA LEU A 79 13.45 -9.38 5.47
C LEU A 79 14.75 -9.19 4.68
N ASP A 80 14.87 -8.09 3.94
CA ASP A 80 15.92 -7.86 2.95
C ASP A 80 16.95 -6.79 3.40
N GLY A 81 16.72 -6.11 4.52
CA GLY A 81 17.58 -5.01 4.99
C GLY A 81 17.53 -3.75 4.11
N ARG A 82 16.55 -3.64 3.21
CA ARG A 82 16.38 -2.50 2.30
C ARG A 82 14.90 -2.17 2.04
N ASN A 83 14.63 -0.90 1.79
CA ASN A 83 13.29 -0.43 1.44
C ASN A 83 12.86 -0.92 0.05
N ALA A 84 11.56 -0.91 -0.21
CA ALA A 84 11.04 -1.08 -1.56
C ALA A 84 11.31 0.19 -2.39
N ASP A 85 12.19 0.05 -3.39
CA ASP A 85 12.38 1.07 -4.42
C ASP A 85 11.27 0.97 -5.49
N PRO A 86 11.10 2.00 -6.33
CA PRO A 86 10.08 1.98 -7.39
C PRO A 86 10.18 0.76 -8.30
N ASP A 87 11.39 0.36 -8.71
CA ASP A 87 11.61 -0.79 -9.58
C ASP A 87 11.14 -2.11 -8.95
N TYR A 88 11.34 -2.28 -7.65
CA TYR A 88 10.82 -3.43 -6.93
C TYR A 88 9.31 -3.40 -6.79
N LEU A 89 8.72 -2.23 -6.50
CA LEU A 89 7.27 -2.11 -6.39
C LEU A 89 6.58 -2.41 -7.72
N ILE A 90 7.15 -1.96 -8.84
CA ILE A 90 6.66 -2.31 -10.19
C ILE A 90 6.68 -3.82 -10.38
N ARG A 91 7.83 -4.47 -10.16
CA ARG A 91 7.93 -5.94 -10.28
C ARG A 91 7.02 -6.68 -9.31
N PHE A 92 6.81 -6.15 -8.11
CA PHE A 92 5.90 -6.74 -7.14
C PHE A 92 4.44 -6.66 -7.62
N VAL A 93 4.04 -5.51 -8.17
CA VAL A 93 2.71 -5.34 -8.76
C VAL A 93 2.53 -6.29 -9.95
N GLU A 94 3.47 -6.31 -10.88
CA GLU A 94 3.44 -7.18 -12.06
C GLU A 94 3.42 -8.67 -11.71
N ALA A 95 4.23 -9.10 -10.74
CA ALA A 95 4.39 -10.52 -10.44
C ALA A 95 3.39 -11.07 -9.42
N ALA A 96 2.83 -10.25 -8.54
CA ALA A 96 2.00 -10.71 -7.43
C ALA A 96 0.61 -10.08 -7.37
N VAL A 97 0.47 -8.80 -7.74
CA VAL A 97 -0.82 -8.09 -7.61
C VAL A 97 -1.67 -8.26 -8.86
N LEU A 98 -1.13 -7.96 -10.05
CA LEU A 98 -1.87 -8.07 -11.31
C LEU A 98 -2.38 -9.50 -11.55
N PRO A 99 -1.58 -10.57 -11.37
CA PRO A 99 -2.07 -11.93 -11.59
C PRO A 99 -3.19 -12.31 -10.63
N ALA A 100 -3.16 -11.84 -9.38
CA ALA A 100 -4.23 -12.07 -8.41
C ALA A 100 -5.54 -11.37 -8.83
N LEU A 101 -5.45 -10.28 -9.59
CA LEU A 101 -6.58 -9.57 -10.18
C LEU A 101 -7.05 -10.19 -11.51
N GLY A 102 -6.35 -11.22 -12.03
CA GLY A 102 -6.61 -11.82 -13.34
C GLY A 102 -6.07 -10.99 -14.51
N LEU A 103 -5.08 -10.14 -14.25
CA LEU A 103 -4.42 -9.27 -15.22
C LEU A 103 -3.03 -9.79 -15.55
N GLU A 104 -2.62 -9.68 -16.82
CA GLU A 104 -1.27 -9.97 -17.33
C GLU A 104 -0.49 -8.69 -17.66
#